data_AF-A0A0Q3HNK5-F1
#
_entry.id   AF-A0A0Q3HNK5-F1
#
_cell.length_a   1.000
_cell.length_b   1.000
_cell.length_c   1.000
_cell.angle_alpha   90.00
_cell.angle_beta   90.00
_cell.angle_gamma   90.00
#
_symmetry.space_group_name_H-M   'P 1'
#
loop_
_entity.id
_entity.type
_entity.pdbx_description
1 polymer ?
#
loop_
_entity_poly.entity_id
_entity_poly.type
_entity_poly.pdbx_seq_one_letter_code
_entity_poly.pdbx_strand_id
1 'polypeptide(L)'
;MDCPKCKSNRQVKDGNTNGRQRYQCKNCGYRFSVERRSTEKSDEKKRLALQLYLEGLGFRAIGRVLEINFMTVYYWIKKWGDSVSLPSSESPVEIVELDELHSYVKNKKTTAGSGLLLIDLEKGSSILFVGKEIQ
;
A
#
# COMPACT_ATOMS: atom_id res chain seq x y z
N MET A 1 31.71 -2.19 -6.90
CA MET A 1 30.30 -2.59 -6.80
C MET A 1 30.13 -3.19 -5.44
N ASP A 2 29.23 -2.64 -4.61
CA ASP A 2 28.86 -3.26 -3.35
C ASP A 2 27.62 -4.12 -3.57
N CYS A 3 27.35 -5.03 -2.63
CA CYS A 3 26.14 -5.81 -2.68
C CYS A 3 24.90 -4.89 -2.61
N PRO A 4 23.98 -4.91 -3.60
CA PRO A 4 22.83 -4.01 -3.60
C PRO A 4 21.83 -4.30 -2.48
N LYS A 5 21.90 -5.49 -1.85
CA LYS A 5 21.02 -5.88 -0.74
C LYS A 5 21.56 -5.44 0.62
N CYS A 6 22.85 -5.63 0.89
CA CYS A 6 23.44 -5.40 2.22
C CYS A 6 24.61 -4.41 2.24
N LYS A 7 24.93 -3.80 1.08
CA LYS A 7 26.02 -2.82 0.88
C LYS A 7 27.41 -3.31 1.30
N SER A 8 27.60 -4.63 1.45
CA SER A 8 28.91 -5.20 1.74
C SER A 8 29.78 -5.25 0.48
N ASN A 9 31.07 -4.94 0.64
CA ASN A 9 32.09 -5.06 -0.41
C ASN A 9 32.62 -6.50 -0.60
N ARG A 10 32.24 -7.44 0.28
CA ARG A 10 32.72 -8.83 0.26
C ARG A 10 31.93 -9.64 -0.76
N GLN A 11 32.42 -9.70 -2.00
CA GLN A 11 31.79 -10.43 -3.09
C GLN A 11 32.79 -11.22 -3.92
N VAL A 12 32.32 -12.31 -4.53
CA VAL A 12 33.09 -13.16 -5.43
C VAL A 12 32.38 -13.28 -6.77
N LYS A 13 33.16 -13.55 -7.83
CA LYS A 13 32.62 -13.86 -9.15
C LYS A 13 31.86 -15.18 -9.10
N ASP A 14 30.66 -15.22 -9.68
CA ASP A 14 29.73 -16.35 -9.66
C ASP A 14 29.14 -16.58 -11.06
N GLY A 15 30.02 -16.84 -12.03
CA GLY A 15 29.66 -17.09 -13.42
C GLY A 15 29.27 -15.84 -14.22
N ASN A 16 28.71 -16.06 -15.41
CA ASN A 16 28.35 -15.02 -16.37
C ASN A 16 26.88 -15.20 -16.77
N THR A 17 26.12 -14.11 -16.91
CA THR A 17 24.73 -14.11 -17.37
C THR A 17 24.56 -13.06 -18.45
N ASN A 18 24.13 -13.47 -19.65
CA ASN A 18 23.93 -12.59 -20.81
C ASN A 18 25.15 -11.70 -21.13
N GLY A 19 26.35 -12.28 -21.04
CA GLY A 19 27.62 -11.56 -21.29
C GLY A 19 28.07 -10.63 -20.16
N ARG A 20 27.33 -10.55 -19.05
CA ARG A 20 27.70 -9.77 -17.86
C ARG A 20 28.15 -10.66 -16.71
N GLN A 21 29.27 -10.26 -16.08
CA GLN A 21 29.76 -10.92 -14.88
C GLN A 21 28.72 -10.90 -13.76
N ARG A 22 28.41 -12.07 -13.20
CA ARG A 22 27.59 -12.22 -12.01
C ARG A 22 28.49 -12.32 -10.78
N TYR A 23 28.04 -11.77 -9.68
CA TYR A 23 28.72 -11.76 -8.39
C TYR A 23 27.80 -12.35 -7.31
N GLN A 24 28.39 -13.02 -6.34
CA GLN A 24 27.72 -13.47 -5.12
C GLN A 24 28.31 -12.75 -3.91
N CYS A 25 27.45 -12.14 -3.09
CA CYS A 25 27.86 -11.53 -1.83
C CYS A 25 28.14 -12.62 -0.78
N LYS A 26 29.32 -12.58 -0.15
CA LYS A 26 29.68 -13.51 0.93
C LYS A 26 28.94 -13.22 2.24
N ASN A 27 28.44 -12.00 2.44
CA ASN A 27 27.77 -11.62 3.68
C ASN A 27 26.29 -12.06 3.70
N CYS A 28 25.55 -11.87 2.60
CA CYS A 28 24.11 -12.17 2.54
C CYS A 28 23.71 -13.24 1.52
N GLY A 29 24.68 -13.81 0.79
CA GLY A 29 24.44 -14.81 -0.26
C GLY A 29 23.76 -14.29 -1.53
N TYR A 30 23.40 -12.99 -1.60
CA TYR A 30 22.70 -12.41 -2.73
C TYR A 30 23.56 -12.41 -4.00
N ARG A 31 22.95 -12.81 -5.12
CA ARG A 31 23.59 -12.85 -6.43
C ARG A 31 23.11 -11.72 -7.32
N PHE A 32 24.03 -10.98 -7.91
CA PHE A 32 23.75 -9.79 -8.71
C PHE A 32 24.78 -9.60 -9.81
N SER A 33 24.36 -9.03 -10.93
CA SER A 33 25.26 -8.70 -12.06
C SER A 33 25.38 -7.20 -12.29
N VAL A 34 24.49 -6.41 -11.69
CA VAL A 34 24.44 -4.96 -11.76
C VAL A 34 24.02 -4.43 -10.39
N GLU A 35 24.40 -3.20 -10.08
CA GLU A 35 24.04 -2.53 -8.83
C GLU A 35 22.54 -2.17 -8.78
N ARG A 36 21.98 -1.69 -9.90
CA ARG A 36 20.54 -1.44 -10.05
C ARG A 36 20.01 -2.13 -11.29
N ARG A 37 18.83 -2.74 -11.18
CA ARG A 37 18.14 -3.30 -12.35
C ARG A 37 17.58 -2.15 -13.18
N SER A 38 17.60 -2.25 -14.51
CA SER A 38 17.01 -1.23 -15.39
C SER A 38 15.51 -1.01 -15.16
N THR A 39 14.83 -2.03 -14.63
CA THR A 39 13.40 -1.98 -14.27
C THR A 39 13.16 -1.26 -12.94
N GLU A 40 14.18 -1.08 -12.11
CA GLU A 40 14.06 -0.48 -10.78
C GLU A 40 13.88 1.04 -10.92
N LYS A 41 12.71 1.53 -10.50
CA LYS A 41 12.40 2.97 -10.49
C LYS A 41 12.96 3.61 -9.23
N SER A 42 13.40 4.87 -9.34
CA SER A 42 13.94 5.63 -8.21
C SER A 42 12.93 5.75 -7.08
N ASP A 43 13.42 5.80 -5.86
CA ASP A 43 12.57 5.97 -4.68
C ASP A 43 11.84 7.32 -4.68
N GLU A 44 12.41 8.34 -5.32
CA GLU A 44 11.76 9.62 -5.60
C GLU A 44 10.49 9.45 -6.44
N LYS A 45 10.55 8.67 -7.54
CA LYS A 45 9.38 8.40 -8.38
C LYS A 45 8.30 7.62 -7.61
N LYS A 46 8.70 6.70 -6.72
CA LYS A 46 7.76 6.00 -5.84
C LYS A 46 7.07 6.98 -4.90
N ARG A 47 7.83 7.84 -4.20
CA ARG A 47 7.26 8.86 -3.30
C ARG A 47 6.31 9.81 -4.01
N LEU A 48 6.68 10.29 -5.20
CA LEU A 48 5.82 11.15 -5.99
C LEU A 48 4.53 10.44 -6.42
N ALA A 49 4.59 9.16 -6.78
CA ALA A 49 3.40 8.37 -7.08
C ALA A 49 2.44 8.26 -5.88
N LEU A 50 2.99 8.10 -4.66
CA LEU A 50 2.20 8.08 -3.43
C LEU A 50 1.54 9.43 -3.18
N GLN A 51 2.30 10.52 -3.29
CA GLN A 51 1.77 11.86 -3.09
C GLN A 51 0.61 12.15 -4.05
N LEU A 52 0.79 11.91 -5.35
CA LEU A 52 -0.27 12.10 -6.35
C LEU A 52 -1.51 11.25 -6.06
N TYR A 53 -1.34 10.05 -5.52
CA TYR A 53 -2.47 9.21 -5.10
C TYR A 53 -3.24 9.81 -3.91
N LEU A 54 -2.52 10.32 -2.91
CA LEU A 54 -3.12 11.00 -1.75
C LEU A 54 -3.83 12.30 -2.13
N GLU A 55 -3.35 13.00 -3.15
CA GLU A 55 -4.02 14.15 -3.79
C GLU A 55 -5.25 13.75 -4.64
N GLY A 56 -5.60 12.46 -4.70
CA GLY A 56 -6.79 11.96 -5.37
C GLY A 56 -6.64 11.62 -6.85
N LEU A 57 -5.42 11.61 -7.41
CA LEU A 57 -5.23 11.20 -8.80
C LEU A 57 -5.45 9.69 -8.97
N GLY A 58 -6.20 9.32 -10.00
CA GLY A 58 -6.36 7.91 -10.38
C GLY A 58 -5.07 7.28 -10.92
N PHE A 59 -4.90 5.97 -10.75
CA PHE A 59 -3.67 5.23 -11.13
C PHE A 59 -3.25 5.45 -12.59
N ARG A 60 -4.20 5.57 -13.52
CA ARG A 60 -3.92 5.85 -14.95
C ARG A 60 -3.40 7.28 -15.17
N ALA A 61 -3.89 8.26 -14.41
CA ALA A 61 -3.39 9.63 -14.48
C ALA A 61 -1.95 9.68 -13.97
N ILE A 62 -1.69 9.06 -12.81
CA ILE A 62 -0.33 8.96 -12.25
C ILE A 62 0.62 8.25 -13.21
N GLY A 63 0.18 7.16 -13.83
CA GLY A 63 0.99 6.44 -14.82
C GLY A 63 1.38 7.31 -16.03
N ARG A 64 0.49 8.18 -16.50
CA ARG A 64 0.79 9.15 -17.56
C ARG A 64 1.77 10.24 -17.09
N VAL A 65 1.58 10.79 -15.88
CA VAL A 65 2.46 11.84 -15.32
C VAL A 65 3.89 11.34 -15.09
N LEU A 66 4.04 10.10 -14.60
CA LEU A 66 5.35 9.55 -14.24
C LEU A 66 5.99 8.66 -15.32
N GLU A 67 5.29 8.49 -16.44
CA GLU A 67 5.65 7.61 -17.56
C GLU A 67 5.94 6.17 -17.11
N ILE A 68 5.03 5.63 -16.31
CA ILE A 68 5.10 4.27 -15.78
C ILE A 68 3.76 3.55 -15.97
N ASN A 69 3.81 2.23 -16.05
CA ASN A 69 2.59 1.43 -16.16
C ASN A 69 1.71 1.65 -14.91
N PHE A 70 0.42 1.95 -15.12
CA PHE A 70 -0.54 2.16 -14.04
C PHE A 70 -0.64 0.96 -13.08
N MET A 71 -0.38 -0.27 -13.57
CA MET A 71 -0.32 -1.47 -12.72
C MET A 71 0.84 -1.38 -11.72
N THR A 72 1.99 -0.84 -12.12
CA THR A 72 3.13 -0.63 -11.21
C THR A 72 2.76 0.35 -10.08
N VAL A 73 2.06 1.43 -10.42
CA VAL A 73 1.54 2.40 -9.45
C VAL A 73 0.59 1.72 -8.46
N TYR A 74 -0.37 0.93 -8.98
CA TYR A 74 -1.30 0.16 -8.16
C TYR A 74 -0.58 -0.77 -7.17
N TYR A 75 0.41 -1.54 -7.63
CA TYR A 75 1.16 -2.45 -6.75
C TYR A 75 1.95 -1.72 -5.66
N TRP A 76 2.51 -0.54 -5.96
CA TRP A 76 3.19 0.28 -4.95
C TRP A 76 2.22 0.76 -3.87
N ILE A 77 1.08 1.31 -4.29
CA ILE A 77 0.06 1.85 -3.38
C ILE A 77 -0.53 0.73 -2.50
N LYS A 78 -0.87 -0.42 -3.10
CA LYS A 78 -1.32 -1.59 -2.34
C LYS A 78 -0.29 -2.02 -1.30
N LYS A 79 0.97 -2.15 -1.70
CA LYS A 79 2.05 -2.54 -0.79
C LYS A 79 2.22 -1.55 0.37
N TRP A 80 2.09 -0.24 0.11
CA TRP A 80 2.12 0.76 1.18
C TRP A 80 0.91 0.66 2.10
N GLY A 81 -0.29 0.52 1.55
CA GLY A 81 -1.50 0.31 2.33
C GLY A 81 -1.38 -0.89 3.27
N ASP A 82 -0.85 -2.01 2.77
CA ASP A 82 -0.64 -3.23 3.58
C ASP A 82 0.44 -3.04 4.67
N SER A 83 1.34 -2.07 4.52
CA SER A 83 2.44 -1.81 5.47
C SER A 83 2.10 -0.79 6.55
N VAL A 84 1.03 -0.02 6.38
CA VAL A 84 0.62 1.03 7.32
C VAL A 84 -0.37 0.45 8.31
N SER A 85 -0.04 0.53 9.60
CA SER A 85 -1.02 0.32 10.67
C SER A 85 -1.91 1.55 10.79
N LEU A 86 -3.21 1.35 10.92
CA LEU A 86 -4.13 2.42 11.28
C LEU A 86 -3.76 2.99 12.67
N PRO A 87 -3.87 4.31 12.88
CA PRO A 87 -3.66 4.88 14.20
C PRO A 87 -4.68 4.28 15.17
N SER A 88 -4.18 3.75 16.30
CA SER A 88 -5.01 3.26 17.40
C SER A 88 -4.95 4.29 18.52
N SER A 89 -6.10 4.68 19.06
CA SER A 89 -6.16 5.49 20.27
C SER A 89 -5.87 4.61 21.48
N GLU A 90 -4.90 4.99 22.32
CA GLU A 90 -4.58 4.27 23.56
C GLU A 90 -5.52 4.66 24.71
N SER A 91 -6.18 5.82 24.61
CA SER A 91 -7.14 6.31 25.59
C SER A 91 -8.57 5.87 25.25
N PRO A 92 -9.42 5.61 26.26
CA PRO A 92 -10.84 5.36 26.03
C PRO A 92 -11.46 6.57 25.34
N VAL A 93 -12.10 6.33 24.19
CA VAL A 93 -12.82 7.36 23.44
C VAL A 93 -14.26 7.38 23.94
N GLU A 94 -14.68 8.51 24.51
CA GLU A 94 -16.02 8.66 25.09
C GLU A 94 -17.09 8.97 24.04
N ILE A 95 -16.73 9.68 22.97
CA ILE A 95 -17.62 10.07 21.86
C ILE A 95 -16.90 9.81 20.54
N VAL A 96 -17.53 9.03 19.65
CA VAL A 96 -17.07 8.78 18.28
C VAL A 96 -18.12 9.32 17.33
N GLU A 97 -17.77 10.35 16.56
CA GLU A 97 -18.58 10.80 15.43
C GLU A 97 -18.20 10.01 14.19
N LEU A 98 -19.16 9.28 13.63
CA LEU A 98 -19.02 8.60 12.34
C LEU A 98 -19.50 9.57 11.26
N ASP A 99 -18.57 10.13 10.49
CA ASP A 99 -18.93 10.84 9.27
C ASP A 99 -19.19 9.83 8.14
N GLU A 100 -20.25 10.05 7.36
CA GLU A 100 -20.66 9.13 6.31
C GLU A 100 -19.70 9.21 5.12
N LEU A 101 -18.81 8.22 5.02
CA LEU A 101 -18.00 8.01 3.82
C LEU A 101 -18.86 7.44 2.68
N HIS A 102 -19.48 8.33 1.91
CA HIS A 102 -20.15 8.00 0.65
C HIS A 102 -19.14 7.56 -0.41
N SER A 103 -18.67 6.32 -0.30
CA SER A 103 -17.82 5.69 -1.32
C SER A 103 -18.69 4.89 -2.28
N TYR A 104 -18.74 5.32 -3.55
CA TYR A 104 -19.44 4.58 -4.60
C TYR A 104 -18.66 3.29 -4.91
N VAL A 105 -18.99 2.21 -4.21
CA VAL A 105 -18.53 0.86 -4.55
C VAL A 105 -19.46 0.32 -5.63
N LYS A 106 -18.84 -0.16 -6.71
CA LYS A 106 -19.38 -0.36 -8.07
C LYS A 106 -20.47 -1.44 -8.20
N ASN A 107 -21.45 -1.50 -7.32
CA ASN A 107 -22.52 -2.49 -7.37
C ASN A 107 -23.88 -1.89 -6.97
N LYS A 108 -24.45 -1.03 -7.82
CA LYS A 108 -25.88 -0.72 -7.74
C LYS A 108 -26.66 -1.93 -8.26
N LYS A 109 -27.27 -2.70 -7.36
CA LYS A 109 -28.39 -3.60 -7.71
C LYS A 109 -29.76 -2.88 -7.61
N THR A 110 -29.82 -1.74 -6.93
CA THR A 110 -31.00 -0.91 -6.76
C THR A 110 -30.70 0.55 -7.10
N THR A 111 -31.66 1.24 -7.73
CA THR A 111 -31.53 2.63 -8.20
C THR A 111 -31.58 3.66 -7.07
N ALA A 112 -32.26 3.33 -5.97
CA ALA A 112 -32.39 4.13 -4.76
C ALA A 112 -31.53 3.56 -3.62
N GLY A 113 -30.77 4.42 -2.94
CA GLY A 113 -30.11 4.07 -1.68
C GLY A 113 -31.14 4.13 -0.55
N SER A 114 -31.42 3.00 0.09
CA SER A 114 -32.16 2.98 1.34
C SER A 114 -31.14 2.90 2.49
N GLY A 115 -31.02 3.97 3.27
CA GLY A 115 -30.33 3.91 4.56
C GLY A 115 -31.14 3.03 5.51
N LEU A 116 -30.48 2.13 6.23
CA LEU A 116 -31.11 1.37 7.29
C LEU A 116 -31.17 2.30 8.53
N LEU A 117 -32.37 2.68 8.95
CA LEU A 117 -32.56 3.36 10.25
C LEU A 117 -32.23 2.35 11.36
N LEU A 118 -30.99 2.40 11.86
CA LEU A 118 -30.58 1.66 13.06
C LEU A 118 -31.01 2.46 14.29
N ILE A 119 -32.30 2.36 14.64
CA ILE A 119 -32.83 2.88 15.90
C ILE A 119 -33.27 1.69 16.73
N ASP A 120 -32.78 1.60 17.97
CA ASP A 120 -33.33 0.68 18.97
C ASP A 120 -34.76 1.11 19.30
N LEU A 121 -35.75 0.32 18.85
CA LEU A 121 -37.18 0.59 19.00
C LEU A 121 -37.66 0.45 20.46
N GLU A 122 -36.93 -0.25 21.33
CA GLU A 122 -37.37 -0.44 22.72
C GLU A 122 -37.00 0.75 23.63
N LYS A 123 -35.96 1.52 23.30
CA LYS A 123 -35.46 2.60 24.17
C LYS A 123 -35.43 3.99 23.55
N GLY A 124 -35.68 4.13 22.24
CA GLY A 124 -35.62 5.43 21.58
C GLY A 124 -34.25 6.13 21.70
N SER A 125 -33.19 5.35 21.96
CA SER A 125 -31.83 5.84 22.16
C SER A 125 -30.89 5.23 21.13
N SER A 126 -30.07 6.06 20.49
CA SER A 126 -29.09 5.69 19.45
C SER A 126 -27.84 4.97 20.00
N ILE A 127 -27.94 4.32 21.16
CA ILE A 127 -26.77 3.73 21.83
C ILE A 127 -26.52 2.33 21.26
N LEU A 128 -25.58 2.25 20.32
CA LEU A 128 -25.05 0.97 19.85
C LEU A 128 -24.16 0.38 20.96
N PHE A 129 -24.68 -0.60 21.69
CA PHE A 129 -23.82 -1.48 22.49
C PHE A 129 -23.03 -2.35 21.52
N VAL A 130 -21.71 -2.16 21.48
CA VAL A 130 -20.78 -3.13 20.89
C VAL A 130 -20.91 -4.39 21.73
N GLY A 131 -21.69 -5.35 21.24
CA GLY A 131 -21.83 -6.66 21.86
C GLY A 131 -20.44 -7.30 21.97
N LYS A 132 -20.04 -7.66 23.18
CA LYS A 132 -18.89 -8.55 23.39
C LYS A 132 -19.18 -9.84 22.63
N GLU A 133 -18.29 -10.20 21.71
CA GLU A 133 -18.22 -11.57 21.20
C GLU A 133 -18.06 -12.50 22.42
N ILE A 134 -19.08 -13.34 22.63
CA ILE A 134 -19.00 -14.45 23.56
C ILE A 134 -18.22 -15.56 22.85
N GLN A 135 -17.17 -16.00 23.54
CA GLN A 135 -16.19 -17.01 23.17
C GLN A 135 -16.78 -18.38 22.89
#